data_AF-A0A4R4LNL7-F1
#
_entry.id   AF-A0A4R4LNL7-F1
#
_cell.length_a   1.000
_cell.length_b   1.000
_cell.length_c   1.000
_cell.angle_alpha   90.00
_cell.angle_beta   90.00
_cell.angle_gamma   90.00
#
_symmetry.space_group_name_H-M   'P 1'
#
loop_
_entity.id
_entity.type
_entity.pdbx_description
1 polymer ?
#
loop_
_entity_poly.entity_id
_entity_poly.type
_entity_poly.pdbx_seq_one_letter_code
_entity_poly.pdbx_strand_id
1 'polypeptide(L)'
;MNSNPMYMEYVDDADPRQRPAASRRGWRILGWVCIGLSAVMVAGSLTAYGLYRRAFGNIAHEDVNAQLGPNRPKKLNSALNILLLGSDTREGANAKYGRSMKNEPPRSDTMILLHLS
;
A
#
# COMPACT_ATOMS: atom_id res chain seq x y z
N MET A 1 3.16 -90.24 -25.25
CA MET A 1 2.75 -89.19 -26.20
C MET A 1 1.73 -88.32 -25.48
N ASN A 2 2.17 -87.18 -24.96
CA ASN A 2 1.35 -86.30 -24.14
C ASN A 2 0.88 -85.14 -25.02
N SER A 3 -0.39 -85.15 -25.42
CA SER A 3 -0.99 -84.08 -26.23
C SER A 3 -1.91 -83.28 -25.31
N ASN A 4 -1.39 -82.17 -24.78
CA ASN A 4 -2.19 -81.23 -24.03
C ASN A 4 -2.72 -80.16 -25.00
N PRO A 5 -4.04 -79.99 -25.16
CA PRO A 5 -4.56 -78.93 -25.99
C PRO A 5 -4.41 -77.59 -25.25
N MET A 6 -3.48 -76.76 -25.73
CA MET A 6 -3.64 -75.31 -25.75
C MET A 6 -5.00 -75.05 -26.43
N TYR A 7 -5.88 -74.13 -26.01
CA TYR A 7 -5.77 -72.68 -26.07
C TYR A 7 -6.91 -72.02 -25.23
N MET A 8 -6.77 -70.71 -25.01
CA MET A 8 -7.81 -69.70 -24.69
C MET A 8 -8.22 -69.59 -23.21
N GLU A 9 -8.26 -68.44 -22.54
CA GLU A 9 -7.89 -67.05 -22.82
C GLU A 9 -8.18 -66.31 -21.50
N TYR A 10 -7.13 -66.00 -20.73
CA TYR A 10 -7.25 -65.03 -19.64
C TYR A 10 -6.78 -63.69 -20.19
N VAL A 11 -7.68 -62.95 -20.83
CA VAL A 11 -7.52 -61.51 -20.95
C VAL A 11 -8.06 -60.91 -19.66
N ASP A 12 -7.22 -60.93 -18.62
CA ASP A 12 -7.36 -60.02 -17.49
C ASP A 12 -6.49 -58.80 -17.78
N ASP A 13 -6.92 -58.00 -18.76
CA ASP A 13 -6.31 -56.71 -19.07
C ASP A 13 -6.79 -55.65 -18.06
N ALA A 14 -6.63 -55.94 -16.78
CA ALA A 14 -6.45 -54.88 -15.80
C ALA A 14 -4.96 -54.56 -15.77
N ASP A 15 -4.47 -53.82 -16.77
CA ASP A 15 -3.23 -53.05 -16.61
C ASP A 15 -3.42 -52.22 -15.34
N PRO A 16 -2.70 -52.50 -14.23
CA PRO A 16 -2.70 -51.58 -13.12
C PRO A 16 -1.85 -50.44 -13.64
N ARG A 17 -2.49 -49.48 -14.33
CA ARG A 17 -1.89 -48.26 -14.86
C ARG A 17 -0.80 -47.91 -13.89
N GLN A 18 0.46 -48.14 -14.29
CA GLN A 18 1.59 -47.78 -13.46
C GLN A 18 1.52 -46.28 -13.34
N ARG A 19 0.80 -45.80 -12.32
CA ARG A 19 0.79 -44.39 -11.95
C ARG A 19 2.27 -44.15 -11.69
N PRO A 20 2.96 -43.33 -12.51
CA PRO A 20 4.36 -43.05 -12.22
C PRO A 20 4.36 -42.57 -10.78
N ALA A 21 5.13 -43.23 -9.92
CA ALA A 21 5.26 -42.86 -8.53
C ALA A 21 5.84 -41.45 -8.54
N ALA A 22 4.97 -40.45 -8.61
CA ALA A 22 5.32 -39.06 -8.77
C ALA A 22 6.30 -38.75 -7.64
N SER A 23 7.50 -38.34 -8.03
CA SER A 23 8.65 -38.26 -7.15
C SER A 23 8.26 -37.52 -5.86
N ARG A 24 8.09 -38.27 -4.76
CA ARG A 24 7.68 -37.72 -3.44
C ARG A 24 8.65 -36.65 -2.93
N ARG A 25 9.86 -36.59 -3.49
CA ARG A 25 10.86 -35.56 -3.23
C ARG A 25 10.51 -34.20 -3.84
N GLY A 26 9.98 -34.14 -5.06
CA GLY A 26 9.62 -32.87 -5.71
C GLY A 26 8.53 -32.11 -4.97
N TRP A 27 7.52 -32.83 -4.48
CA TRP A 27 6.43 -32.27 -3.68
C TRP A 27 6.87 -31.76 -2.32
N ARG A 28 7.86 -32.41 -1.69
CA ARG A 28 8.44 -31.94 -0.44
C ARG A 28 9.22 -30.64 -0.62
N ILE A 29 10.02 -30.54 -1.69
CA ILE A 29 10.75 -29.31 -2.02
C ILE A 29 9.76 -28.18 -2.31
N LEU A 30 8.73 -28.45 -3.11
CA LEU A 30 7.69 -27.47 -3.41
C LEU A 30 6.97 -27.00 -2.13
N GLY A 31 6.66 -27.92 -1.20
CA GLY A 31 6.07 -27.59 0.09
C GLY A 31 6.94 -26.64 0.92
N TRP A 32 8.24 -26.91 1.02
CA TRP A 32 9.17 -26.02 1.72
C TRP A 32 9.30 -24.65 1.04
N VAL A 33 9.30 -24.60 -0.29
CA VAL A 33 9.31 -23.35 -1.04
C VAL A 33 8.03 -22.53 -0.77
N CYS A 34 6.86 -23.17 -0.77
CA CYS A 34 5.59 -22.50 -0.45
C CYS A 34 5.60 -21.94 0.97
N ILE A 35 6.07 -22.71 1.97
CA ILE A 35 6.17 -22.25 3.36
C ILE A 35 7.11 -21.04 3.46
N GLY A 36 8.29 -21.13 2.85
CA GLY A 36 9.26 -20.02 2.84
C GLY A 36 8.67 -18.76 2.19
N LEU A 37 8.02 -18.91 1.04
CA LEU A 37 7.39 -17.79 0.34
C LEU A 37 6.27 -17.16 1.17
N SER A 38 5.40 -17.97 1.79
CA SER A 38 4.34 -17.48 2.66
C SER A 38 4.90 -16.73 3.87
N ALA A 39 5.96 -17.25 4.50
CA ALA A 39 6.61 -16.60 5.63
C ALA A 39 7.20 -15.23 5.24
N VAL A 40 7.88 -15.16 4.09
CA VAL A 40 8.42 -13.90 3.54
C VAL A 40 7.29 -12.91 3.25
N MET A 41 6.19 -13.36 2.67
CA MET A 41 5.07 -12.48 2.31
C MET A 41 4.35 -11.94 3.55
N VAL A 42 4.18 -12.76 4.59
CA VAL A 42 3.62 -12.33 5.88
C VAL A 42 4.57 -11.35 6.58
N ALA A 43 5.85 -11.68 6.69
CA ALA A 43 6.83 -10.81 7.33
C ALA A 43 6.96 -9.46 6.60
N GLY A 44 7.01 -9.48 5.26
CA GLY A 44 7.06 -8.29 4.43
C GLY A 44 5.83 -7.40 4.58
N SER A 45 4.62 -7.99 4.55
CA SER A 45 3.37 -7.24 4.69
C SER A 45 3.20 -6.63 6.08
N LEU A 46 3.50 -7.37 7.16
CA LEU A 46 3.48 -6.81 8.52
C LEU A 46 4.50 -5.66 8.66
N THR A 47 5.70 -5.83 8.12
CA THR A 47 6.74 -4.80 8.19
C THR A 47 6.30 -3.53 7.45
N ALA A 48 5.81 -3.67 6.22
CA ALA A 48 5.31 -2.56 5.42
C ALA A 48 4.14 -1.85 6.13
N TYR A 49 3.21 -2.61 6.70
CA TYR A 49 2.09 -2.07 7.47
C TYR A 49 2.57 -1.32 8.72
N GLY A 50 3.52 -1.88 9.47
CA GLY A 50 4.09 -1.24 10.65
C GLY A 50 4.79 0.09 10.33
N LEU A 51 5.56 0.13 9.24
CA LEU A 51 6.20 1.35 8.75
C LEU A 51 5.16 2.40 8.33
N TYR A 52 4.13 1.99 7.59
CA TYR A 52 3.02 2.85 7.20
C TYR A 52 2.30 3.43 8.44
N ARG A 53 1.97 2.57 9.41
CA ARG A 53 1.28 2.98 10.63
C ARG A 53 2.14 3.92 11.48
N ARG A 54 3.46 3.74 11.52
CA ARG A 54 4.37 4.64 12.24
C ARG A 54 4.50 6.00 11.55
N ALA A 55 4.54 6.01 10.22
CA ALA A 55 4.66 7.25 9.44
C ALA A 55 3.42 8.14 9.57
N PHE A 56 2.22 7.55 9.53
CA PHE A 56 0.96 8.32 9.51
C PHE A 56 0.19 8.30 10.83
N GLY A 57 0.44 7.34 11.72
CA GLY A 57 -0.30 7.17 12.96
C GLY A 57 0.12 8.12 14.09
N ASN A 58 1.25 8.81 13.94
CA ASN A 58 1.72 9.80 14.93
C ASN A 58 1.24 11.24 14.63
N ILE A 59 0.30 11.41 13.70
CA ILE A 59 -0.25 12.72 13.36
C ILE A 59 -1.43 13.00 14.29
N ALA A 60 -1.13 13.61 15.44
CA ALA A 60 -2.14 14.16 16.33
C ALA A 60 -2.77 15.40 15.67
N HIS A 61 -4.09 15.39 15.51
CA HIS A 61 -4.83 16.54 15.03
C HIS A 61 -5.45 17.23 16.24
N GLU A 62 -5.01 18.44 16.51
CA GLU A 62 -5.58 19.29 17.56
C GLU A 62 -6.70 20.14 16.96
N ASP A 63 -7.84 20.20 17.64
CA ASP A 63 -8.92 21.11 17.27
C ASP A 63 -8.61 22.52 17.80
N VAL A 64 -7.96 23.31 16.96
CA VAL A 64 -7.59 24.70 17.27
C VAL A 64 -8.84 25.57 17.55
N ASN A 65 -10.00 25.23 16.99
CA ASN A 65 -11.23 25.97 17.26
C ASN A 65 -11.76 25.68 18.66
N ALA A 66 -11.72 24.42 19.09
CA ALA A 66 -12.04 24.04 20.46
C ALA A 66 -11.08 24.69 21.47
N GLN A 67 -9.79 24.79 21.15
CA GLN A 67 -8.79 25.41 22.02
C GLN A 67 -8.93 26.93 22.15
N LEU A 68 -9.25 27.64 21.06
CA LEU A 68 -9.34 29.11 21.05
C LEU A 68 -10.63 29.64 21.68
N GLY A 69 -11.71 28.84 21.66
CA GLY A 69 -12.99 29.19 22.24
C GLY A 69 -13.62 30.48 21.65
N PRO A 70 -14.75 30.93 22.23
CA PRO A 70 -15.49 32.10 21.74
C PRO A 70 -14.86 33.44 22.17
N ASN A 71 -13.95 33.44 23.15
CA ASN A 71 -13.35 34.63 23.73
C ASN A 71 -12.22 35.20 22.85
N ARG A 72 -12.56 35.65 21.66
CA ARG A 72 -11.64 36.37 20.79
C ARG A 72 -11.43 37.79 21.33
N PRO A 73 -10.21 38.34 21.28
CA PRO A 73 -9.95 39.72 21.70
C PRO A 73 -10.89 40.69 20.99
N LYS A 74 -11.47 41.63 21.76
CA LYS A 74 -12.34 42.68 21.19
C LYS A 74 -11.50 43.56 20.28
N LYS A 75 -12.05 43.94 19.11
CA LYS A 75 -11.42 44.90 18.21
C LYS A 75 -11.30 46.24 18.95
N LEU A 76 -10.07 46.73 19.16
CA LEU A 76 -9.80 47.93 19.97
C LEU A 76 -9.83 49.24 19.15
N ASN A 77 -9.78 49.16 17.82
CA ASN A 77 -9.72 50.33 16.94
C ASN A 77 -10.53 50.12 15.64
N SER A 78 -10.69 51.19 14.86
CA SER A 78 -11.29 51.12 13.52
C SER A 78 -10.34 50.58 12.45
N ALA A 79 -9.07 50.36 12.79
CA ALA A 79 -8.06 49.93 11.84
C ALA A 79 -8.42 48.60 11.15
N LEU A 80 -8.02 48.47 9.90
CA LEU A 80 -8.19 47.25 9.09
C LEU A 80 -6.83 46.59 8.88
N ASN A 81 -6.73 45.34 9.30
CA ASN A 81 -5.54 44.50 9.07
C ASN A 81 -5.84 43.54 7.91
N ILE A 82 -5.07 43.64 6.82
CA ILE A 82 -5.18 42.76 5.66
C ILE A 82 -3.91 41.90 5.59
N LEU A 83 -4.08 40.57 5.66
CA LEU A 83 -3.00 39.62 5.41
C LEU A 83 -3.01 39.23 3.94
N LEU A 84 -1.98 39.63 3.21
CA LEU A 84 -1.74 39.29 1.82
C LEU A 84 -0.73 38.13 1.75
N LEU A 85 -1.17 37.01 1.20
CA LEU A 85 -0.35 35.81 0.98
C LEU A 85 -0.18 35.59 -0.52
N GLY A 86 1.05 35.71 -1.01
CA GLY A 86 1.42 35.30 -2.36
C GLY A 86 1.71 33.81 -2.37
N SER A 87 0.93 33.04 -3.12
CA SER A 87 1.07 31.59 -3.19
C SER A 87 1.81 31.16 -4.46
N ASP A 88 2.93 30.43 -4.32
CA ASP A 88 3.60 29.71 -5.40
C ASP A 88 2.90 28.36 -5.62
N THR A 89 1.66 28.41 -6.11
CA THR A 89 0.98 27.21 -6.63
C THR A 89 1.49 26.92 -8.04
N ARG A 90 1.86 25.65 -8.31
CA ARG A 90 2.19 25.17 -9.67
C ARG A 90 1.03 24.44 -10.34
N GLU A 91 -0.20 24.79 -9.97
CA GLU A 91 -1.41 24.28 -10.61
C GLU A 91 -1.74 25.07 -11.90
N GLY A 92 -2.59 24.51 -12.77
CA GLY A 92 -3.04 25.19 -14.00
C GLY A 92 -1.92 25.56 -14.98
N ALA A 93 -1.82 26.84 -15.35
CA ALA A 93 -0.87 27.35 -16.35
C ALA A 93 0.61 27.18 -15.93
N ASN A 94 0.89 27.10 -14.63
CA ASN A 94 2.24 26.92 -14.08
C ASN A 94 2.65 25.44 -13.96
N ALA A 95 1.76 24.50 -14.29
CA ALA A 95 1.99 23.05 -14.23
C ALA A 95 3.11 22.53 -15.15
N LYS A 96 3.58 23.35 -16.10
CA LYS A 96 4.72 23.03 -16.95
C LYS A 96 6.05 23.08 -16.18
N TYR A 97 6.09 23.82 -15.08
CA TYR A 97 7.23 23.88 -14.17
C TYR A 97 6.97 22.95 -12.98
N GLY A 98 7.94 22.13 -12.58
CA GLY A 98 7.85 21.32 -11.36
C GLY A 98 6.79 20.20 -11.39
N ARG A 99 6.78 19.35 -12.43
CA ARG A 99 5.81 18.24 -12.61
C ARG A 99 5.64 17.30 -11.40
N SER A 100 6.68 17.17 -10.57
CA SER A 100 6.65 16.35 -9.35
C SER A 100 5.87 16.99 -8.18
N MET A 101 5.62 18.30 -8.23
CA MET A 101 5.04 19.07 -7.12
C MET A 101 3.55 19.39 -7.31
N LYS A 102 2.89 18.78 -8.32
CA LYS A 102 1.49 19.04 -8.66
C LYS A 102 0.48 18.76 -7.54
N ASN A 103 0.85 17.91 -6.58
CA ASN A 103 -0.01 17.53 -5.45
C ASN A 103 0.57 18.04 -4.11
N GLU A 104 1.57 18.92 -4.14
CA GLU A 104 2.10 19.52 -2.91
C GLU A 104 1.22 20.70 -2.48
N PRO A 105 0.99 20.90 -1.17
CA PRO A 105 0.33 22.09 -0.67
C PRO A 105 1.05 23.36 -1.16
N PRO A 106 0.30 24.40 -1.54
CA PRO A 106 0.91 25.63 -2.00
C PRO A 106 1.81 26.26 -0.95
N ARG A 107 3.00 26.72 -1.36
CA ARG A 107 3.93 27.44 -0.51
C ARG A 107 3.69 28.94 -0.66
N SER A 108 3.81 29.69 0.43
CA SER A 108 3.71 31.15 0.37
C SER A 108 5.10 31.75 0.19
N ASP A 109 5.34 32.37 -0.96
CA ASP A 109 6.62 33.04 -1.27
C ASP A 109 6.64 34.47 -0.74
N THR A 110 5.46 35.05 -0.51
CA THR A 110 5.32 36.43 -0.03
C THR A 110 4.26 36.51 1.07
N MET A 111 4.58 37.18 2.17
CA MET A 111 3.65 37.50 3.25
C MET A 111 3.74 38.99 3.55
N ILE A 112 2.63 39.71 3.42
CA ILE A 112 2.55 41.15 3.71
C ILE A 112 1.36 41.39 4.64
N LEU A 113 1.60 42.08 5.76
CA LEU A 113 0.55 42.56 6.65
C LEU A 113 0.35 44.06 6.43
N LEU A 114 -0.82 44.43 5.93
CA LEU A 114 -1.19 45.83 5.71
C LEU A 114 -2.02 46.30 6.90
N HIS A 115 -1.59 47.41 7.48
CA HIS A 115 -2.29 48.09 8.56
C HIS A 115 -2.85 49.41 8.01
N LEU A 116 -4.17 49.51 7.94
CA LEU A 116 -4.87 50.74 7.56
C LEU A 116 -5.47 51.34 8.83
N SER A 117 -4.97 52.48 9.28
CA SER A 117 -5.40 53.18 10.50
C SER A 117 -6.33 54.35 10.20
#